data_AF-A0A3D3M092-F1
#
_entry.id   AF-A0A3D3M092-F1
#
_cell.length_a   1.000
_cell.length_b   1.000
_cell.length_c   1.000
_cell.angle_alpha   90.00
_cell.angle_beta   90.00
_cell.angle_gamma   90.00
#
_symmetry.space_group_name_H-M   'P 1'
#
loop_
_entity.id
_entity.type
_entity.pdbx_description
1 polymer ?
#
loop_
_entity_poly.entity_id
_entity_poly.type
_entity_poly.pdbx_seq_one_letter_code
_entity_poly.pdbx_strand_id
1 'polypeptide(L)'
;MSLSSRTFSCANYKHPTEAGWLRTPSTYELLQGTDWDDVSKRANGEGNHFSYRWVALHLIEEWGRHLGHADLLRENIDGETGD
;
A
#
# COMPACT_ATOMS: atom_id res chain seq x y z
N MET A 1 29.68 -1.97 16.84
CA MET A 1 28.95 -1.48 15.64
C MET A 1 27.51 -1.21 16.06
N SER A 2 27.16 0.06 16.31
CA SER A 2 25.83 0.45 16.77
C SER A 2 24.93 0.71 15.57
N LEU A 3 23.95 -0.17 15.32
CA LEU A 3 22.87 0.10 14.39
C LEU A 3 22.02 1.23 14.99
N SER A 4 22.09 2.42 14.39
CA SER A 4 21.20 3.53 14.71
C SER A 4 19.79 3.15 14.25
N SER A 5 18.94 2.78 15.20
CA SER A 5 17.50 2.63 15.00
C SER A 5 16.90 3.98 14.62
N ARG A 6 16.88 4.28 13.32
CA ARG A 6 16.01 5.34 12.79
C ARG A 6 14.59 4.77 12.79
N THR A 7 13.89 4.97 13.90
CA THR A 7 12.43 4.92 13.89
C THR A 7 11.96 5.89 12.82
N PHE A 8 11.31 5.41 11.77
CA PHE A 8 10.54 6.26 10.87
C PHE A 8 9.39 6.86 11.68
N SER A 9 9.64 8.00 12.32
CA SER A 9 8.59 8.78 12.97
C SER A 9 7.77 9.43 11.86
N CYS A 10 6.53 8.97 11.71
CA CYS A 10 5.53 9.58 10.82
C CYS A 10 5.35 11.09 11.10
N ALA A 11 5.70 11.56 12.30
CA ALA A 11 5.55 12.95 12.72
C ALA A 11 6.30 14.01 11.87
N ASN A 12 7.26 13.61 11.03
CA ASN A 12 8.02 14.53 10.17
C ASN A 12 7.75 14.37 8.66
N TYR A 13 6.77 13.56 8.26
CA TYR A 13 6.38 13.49 6.84
C TYR A 13 5.62 14.76 6.47
N LYS A 14 6.27 15.67 5.75
CA LYS A 14 5.60 16.83 5.16
C LYS A 14 4.61 16.33 4.10
N HIS A 15 3.32 16.55 4.36
CA HIS A 15 2.27 16.19 3.41
C HIS A 15 2.48 16.95 2.08
N PRO A 16 2.36 16.29 0.92
CA PRO A 16 2.69 16.86 -0.40
C PRO A 16 1.73 17.96 -0.90
N THR A 17 0.87 18.49 -0.02
CA THR A 17 -0.15 19.51 -0.33
C THR A 17 0.46 20.85 -0.74
N GLU A 18 1.75 21.06 -0.54
CA GLU A 18 2.50 22.28 -0.89
C GLU A 18 2.90 22.33 -2.39
N ALA A 19 2.87 21.19 -3.11
CA ALA A 19 3.45 21.04 -4.46
C ALA A 19 2.45 21.14 -5.64
N GLY A 20 1.21 21.56 -5.41
CA GLY A 20 0.24 21.93 -6.47
C GLY A 20 -0.36 20.81 -7.33
N TRP A 21 0.32 19.66 -7.49
CA TRP A 21 -0.13 18.52 -8.32
C TRP A 21 -0.85 17.40 -7.55
N LEU A 22 -0.73 17.38 -6.21
CA LEU A 22 -1.42 16.42 -5.33
C LEU A 22 -2.41 17.19 -4.45
N ARG A 23 -3.53 17.64 -5.03
CA ARG A 23 -4.62 18.29 -4.27
C ARG A 23 -5.58 17.28 -3.62
N THR A 24 -5.10 16.06 -3.38
CA THR A 24 -5.82 15.04 -2.60
C THR A 24 -5.17 14.97 -1.23
N PRO A 25 -5.95 15.01 -0.13
CA PRO A 25 -5.41 14.73 1.19
C PRO A 25 -4.66 13.39 1.14
N SER A 26 -3.57 13.31 1.88
CA SER A 26 -2.83 12.07 1.99
C SER A 26 -3.76 10.94 2.43
N THR A 27 -3.46 9.72 2.00
CA THR A 27 -4.20 8.53 2.43
C THR A 27 -4.30 8.47 3.95
N TYR A 28 -3.25 8.88 4.66
CA TYR A 28 -3.25 8.98 6.13
C TYR A 28 -4.31 9.95 6.69
N GLU A 29 -4.42 11.16 6.12
CA GLU A 29 -5.45 12.13 6.54
C GLU A 29 -6.87 11.64 6.22
N LEU A 30 -7.05 10.94 5.10
CA LEU A 30 -8.34 10.34 4.74
C LEU A 30 -8.72 9.22 5.70
N LEU A 31 -7.76 8.40 6.15
CA LEU A 31 -8.02 7.23 6.97
C LEU A 31 -8.21 7.54 8.46
N GLN A 32 -7.71 8.67 8.95
CA GLN A 32 -7.81 9.07 10.37
C GLN A 32 -9.24 9.19 10.91
N GLY A 33 -10.23 9.39 10.02
CA GLY A 33 -11.64 9.56 10.40
C GLY A 33 -12.58 8.50 9.80
N THR A 34 -12.05 7.45 9.17
CA THR A 34 -12.86 6.40 8.53
C THR A 34 -12.85 5.13 9.34
N ASP A 35 -13.99 4.45 9.39
CA ASP A 35 -14.08 3.10 9.92
C ASP A 35 -13.65 2.07 8.86
N TRP A 36 -13.19 0.89 9.29
CA TRP A 36 -12.76 -0.17 8.37
C TRP A 36 -13.90 -0.77 7.55
N ASP A 37 -15.13 -0.66 8.05
CA ASP A 37 -16.34 -1.13 7.38
C ASP A 37 -16.97 -0.04 6.47
N ASP A 38 -16.37 1.16 6.40
CA ASP A 38 -16.71 2.18 5.39
C ASP A 38 -16.35 1.71 3.98
N VAL A 39 -17.14 2.14 3.00
CA VAL A 39 -17.01 1.73 1.60
C VAL A 39 -16.25 2.74 0.73
N SER A 40 -15.58 2.24 -0.29
CA SER A 40 -14.84 3.02 -1.28
C SER A 40 -15.75 4.04 -1.96
N LYS A 41 -15.27 5.27 -2.17
CA LYS A 41 -16.03 6.30 -2.93
C LYS A 41 -16.25 5.91 -4.39
N ARG A 42 -15.32 5.12 -4.95
CA ARG A 42 -15.35 4.64 -6.32
C ARG A 42 -15.85 3.19 -6.34
N ALA A 43 -16.77 2.91 -7.25
CA ALA A 43 -17.19 1.57 -7.59
C ALA A 43 -16.27 0.93 -8.63
N ASN A 44 -16.28 -0.40 -8.73
CA ASN A 44 -15.66 -1.12 -9.83
C ASN A 44 -16.46 -0.95 -11.14
N GLY A 45 -16.02 -1.60 -12.23
CA GLY A 45 -16.72 -1.57 -13.51
C GLY A 45 -18.14 -2.17 -13.49
N GLU A 46 -18.50 -2.89 -12.43
CA GLU A 46 -19.80 -3.53 -12.24
C GLU A 46 -20.71 -2.73 -11.29
N GLY A 47 -20.24 -1.59 -10.76
CA GLY A 47 -21.00 -0.79 -9.81
C GLY A 47 -20.87 -1.22 -8.34
N ASN A 48 -20.02 -2.20 -8.03
CA ASN A 48 -19.78 -2.67 -6.67
C ASN A 48 -18.81 -1.74 -5.92
N HIS A 49 -19.18 -1.41 -4.68
CA HIS A 49 -18.32 -0.71 -3.73
C HIS A 49 -17.70 -1.72 -2.74
N PHE A 50 -16.48 -1.44 -2.28
CA PHE A 50 -15.75 -2.35 -1.38
C PHE A 50 -15.43 -1.67 -0.06
N SER A 51 -15.49 -2.40 1.05
CA SER A 51 -15.06 -1.88 2.34
C SER A 51 -13.55 -1.64 2.35
N TYR A 52 -13.07 -0.70 3.17
CA TYR A 52 -11.63 -0.48 3.32
C TYR A 52 -10.90 -1.71 3.85
N ARG A 53 -11.56 -2.52 4.70
CA ARG A 53 -11.04 -3.83 5.12
C ARG A 53 -10.82 -4.76 3.93
N TRP A 54 -11.80 -4.85 3.03
CA TRP A 54 -11.68 -5.66 1.82
C TRP A 54 -10.54 -5.15 0.94
N VAL A 55 -10.45 -3.83 0.72
CA VAL A 55 -9.40 -3.22 -0.12
C VAL A 55 -8.00 -3.50 0.44
N ALA A 56 -7.80 -3.32 1.75
CA ALA A 56 -6.50 -3.58 2.37
C ALA A 56 -6.08 -5.05 2.26
N LEU A 57 -7.02 -5.98 2.50
CA LEU A 57 -6.75 -7.41 2.32
C LEU A 57 -6.39 -7.73 0.86
N HIS A 58 -7.15 -7.19 -0.09
CA HIS A 58 -6.89 -7.40 -1.52
C HIS A 58 -5.53 -6.85 -1.95
N LEU A 59 -5.11 -5.71 -1.41
CA LEU A 59 -3.77 -5.17 -1.70
C LEU A 59 -2.67 -6.10 -1.21
N ILE A 60 -2.83 -6.70 -0.03
CA ILE A 60 -1.85 -7.66 0.52
C ILE A 60 -1.80 -8.91 -0.36
N GLU A 61 -2.95 -9.46 -0.73
CA GLU A 61 -3.04 -10.64 -1.59
C GLU A 61 -2.45 -10.40 -2.99
N GLU A 62 -2.77 -9.26 -3.60
CA GLU A 62 -2.21 -8.82 -4.88
C GLU A 62 -0.69 -8.70 -4.81
N TRP A 63 -0.17 -8.11 -3.74
CA TRP A 63 1.26 -7.98 -3.50
C TRP A 63 1.93 -9.35 -3.34
N GLY A 64 1.32 -10.27 -2.59
CA GLY A 64 1.81 -11.65 -2.47
C GLY A 64 1.92 -12.34 -3.84
N ARG A 65 0.91 -12.19 -4.70
CA ARG A 65 0.92 -12.78 -6.05
C ARG A 65 2.02 -12.19 -6.92
N HIS A 66 2.22 -10.87 -6.86
CA HIS A 66 3.29 -10.21 -7.62
C HIS A 66 4.68 -10.57 -7.12
N LEU A 67 4.86 -10.70 -5.80
CA LEU A 67 6.12 -11.15 -5.23
C LEU A 67 6.43 -12.58 -5.68
N GLY A 68 5.44 -13.47 -5.74
CA GLY A 68 5.62 -14.81 -6.30
C GLY A 68 6.05 -14.79 -7.77
N HIS A 69 5.45 -13.93 -8.60
CA HIS A 69 5.89 -13.77 -9.99
C HIS A 69 7.31 -13.18 -10.11
N ALA A 70 7.64 -12.21 -9.26
CA ALA A 70 8.96 -11.61 -9.23
C ALA A 70 10.03 -12.62 -8.78
N ASP A 71 9.68 -13.53 -7.86
CA ASP A 71 10.56 -14.59 -7.41
C ASP A 71 10.86 -15.58 -8.54
N LEU A 72 9.85 -16.03 -9.30
CA LEU A 72 10.09 -16.89 -10.48
C LEU A 72 11.03 -16.24 -11.52
N LEU A 73 10.90 -14.92 -11.73
CA LEU A 73 11.81 -14.19 -12.62
C LEU A 73 13.22 -14.11 -12.04
N ARG A 74 13.35 -13.85 -10.75
CA ARG A 74 14.63 -13.85 -10.04
C ARG A 74 15.31 -15.23 -10.13
N GLU A 75 14.60 -16.31 -9.82
CA GLU A 75 15.12 -17.69 -9.90
C GLU A 75 15.57 -18.05 -11.32
N ASN A 76 14.86 -17.60 -12.35
CA ASN A 76 15.27 -17.82 -13.74
C ASN A 76 16.55 -17.08 -14.10
N ILE A 77 16.72 -15.84 -13.60
CA ILE A 77 17.91 -15.02 -13.84
C ILE A 77 19.11 -15.57 -13.06
N ASP A 78 18.92 -15.95 -11.81
CA ASP A 78 19.99 -16.35 -10.89
C ASP A 78 20.34 -17.85 -11.01
N GLY A 79 19.42 -18.67 -11.53
CA GLY A 79 19.58 -20.13 -11.64
C GLY A 79 19.45 -20.87 -10.31
N GLU A 80 19.10 -20.18 -9.23
CA GLU A 80 18.98 -20.70 -7.86
C GLU A 80 17.54 -20.53 -7.36
N THR A 81 16.93 -21.62 -6.88
CA THR A 81 15.61 -21.61 -6.24
C THR A 81 15.71 -21.19 -4.78
N GLY A 82 14.67 -20.55 -4.24
CA GLY A 82 14.58 -20.25 -2.81
C GLY A 82 14.34 -21.51 -1.97
N ASP A 83 15.10 -21.66 -0.87
CA ASP A 83 14.95 -22.75 0.13
C ASP A 83 13.78 -22.52 1.12
#